data_AF-A0A4V5N5D8-F1
#
_entry.id   AF-A0A4V5N5D8-F1
#
_cell.length_a   1.000
_cell.length_b   1.000
_cell.length_c   1.000
_cell.angle_alpha   90.00
_cell.angle_beta   90.00
_cell.angle_gamma   90.00
#
_symmetry.space_group_name_H-M   'P 1'
#
loop_
_entity.id
_entity.type
_entity.pdbx_description
1 polymer ?
#
loop_
_entity_poly.entity_id
_entity_poly.type
_entity_poly.pdbx_seq_one_letter_code
_entity_poly.pdbx_strand_id
1 'polypeptide(L)'
;MQQATGLPAGWEVRHSNSKNLPYYFNPQTKESKWEPPPDTDSETLKHYMGQYHTANLRQDGLQNQSLDGKIRCAHLLVKHRDSRRPSSWREAQITRSKEDAREIVSSHEQKIRSGATSLGELAVTESDCSSARKRGDLGFFGKGDMQKEFEEASFALKPGEISQVIETASGLHVIERCVCHLRQRDGARKAQALSLSTPMLRNPAGM
;
A
#
# COMPACT_ATOMS: atom_id res chain seq x y z
N MET A 1 -7.44 -34.73 -25.99
CA MET A 1 -8.26 -33.70 -26.65
C MET A 1 -7.48 -32.40 -26.58
N GLN A 2 -7.06 -31.83 -27.71
CA GLN A 2 -6.39 -30.52 -27.74
C GLN A 2 -7.44 -29.46 -27.40
N GLN A 3 -7.22 -28.70 -26.33
CA GLN A 3 -8.14 -27.65 -25.91
C GLN A 3 -8.03 -26.47 -26.89
N ALA A 4 -9.16 -25.89 -27.26
CA ALA A 4 -9.21 -24.80 -28.23
C ALA A 4 -8.56 -23.53 -27.65
N THR A 5 -7.32 -23.26 -28.04
CA THR A 5 -6.54 -22.09 -27.60
C THR A 5 -6.99 -20.78 -28.26
N GLY A 6 -7.91 -20.84 -29.23
CA GLY A 6 -8.35 -19.71 -30.05
C GLY A 6 -7.32 -19.26 -31.10
N LEU A 7 -6.15 -19.90 -31.13
CA LEU A 7 -5.08 -19.59 -32.09
C LEU A 7 -5.29 -20.31 -33.43
N PRO A 8 -4.80 -19.74 -34.54
CA PRO A 8 -4.82 -20.40 -35.83
C PRO A 8 -4.02 -21.71 -35.80
N ALA A 9 -4.40 -22.65 -36.67
CA ALA A 9 -3.79 -23.99 -36.72
C ALA A 9 -2.27 -23.90 -36.84
N GLY A 10 -1.56 -24.51 -35.89
CA GLY A 10 -0.10 -24.52 -35.85
C GLY A 10 0.53 -23.42 -34.99
N TRP A 11 -0.22 -22.67 -34.19
CA TRP A 11 0.31 -21.74 -33.19
C TRP A 11 0.06 -22.24 -31.76
N GLU A 12 1.07 -22.11 -30.90
CA GLU A 12 1.01 -22.49 -29.48
C GLU A 12 1.52 -21.37 -28.58
N VAL A 13 1.02 -21.31 -27.35
CA VAL A 13 1.50 -20.35 -26.32
C VAL A 13 2.66 -20.98 -25.55
N ARG A 14 3.79 -20.28 -25.49
CA ARG A 14 4.97 -20.63 -24.69
C ARG A 14 5.34 -19.51 -23.71
N HIS A 15 6.18 -19.82 -22.72
CA HIS A 15 6.66 -18.83 -21.75
C HIS A 15 8.14 -18.57 -21.93
N SER A 16 8.53 -17.30 -21.89
CA SER A 16 9.93 -16.93 -21.91
C SER A 16 10.58 -17.25 -20.57
N ASN A 17 11.68 -18.01 -20.56
CA ASN A 17 12.42 -18.36 -19.35
C ASN A 17 12.97 -17.13 -18.59
N SER A 18 13.21 -16.00 -19.28
CA SER A 18 13.82 -14.81 -18.68
C SER A 18 12.80 -13.81 -18.13
N LYS A 19 11.61 -13.71 -18.75
CA LYS A 19 10.59 -12.70 -18.40
C LYS A 19 9.30 -13.30 -17.86
N ASN A 20 9.15 -14.63 -17.90
CA ASN A 20 7.91 -15.35 -17.61
C ASN A 20 6.68 -14.77 -18.33
N LEU A 21 6.91 -14.16 -19.51
CA LEU A 21 5.86 -13.59 -20.34
C LEU A 21 5.41 -14.62 -21.37
N PRO A 22 4.09 -14.77 -21.59
CA PRO A 22 3.59 -15.61 -22.66
C PRO A 22 3.94 -15.01 -24.02
N TYR A 23 4.37 -15.87 -24.95
CA TYR A 23 4.60 -15.55 -26.36
C TYR A 23 4.04 -16.66 -27.25
N TYR A 24 3.74 -16.33 -28.50
CA TYR A 24 3.16 -17.24 -29.48
C TYR A 24 4.27 -17.82 -30.33
N PHE A 25 4.29 -19.14 -30.48
CA PHE A 25 5.29 -19.87 -31.26
C PHE A 25 4.60 -20.76 -32.28
N ASN A 26 5.13 -20.78 -33.50
CA ASN A 26 4.69 -21.70 -34.54
C ASN A 26 5.79 -22.74 -34.81
N PRO A 27 5.60 -24.03 -34.45
CA PRO A 27 6.61 -25.07 -34.68
C PRO A 27 6.84 -25.42 -36.15
N GLN A 28 5.90 -25.11 -37.05
CA GLN A 28 6.06 -25.37 -38.49
C GLN A 28 7.00 -24.36 -39.14
N THR A 29 6.85 -23.07 -38.81
CA THR A 29 7.67 -21.98 -39.38
C THR A 29 8.85 -21.60 -38.48
N LYS A 30 8.90 -22.13 -37.24
CA LYS A 30 9.83 -21.73 -36.16
C LYS A 30 9.77 -20.24 -35.83
N GLU A 31 8.64 -19.59 -36.10
CA GLU A 31 8.45 -18.17 -35.83
C GLU A 31 7.94 -17.95 -34.40
N SER A 32 8.50 -16.95 -33.71
CA SER A 32 8.05 -16.52 -32.37
C SER A 32 7.59 -15.06 -32.42
N LYS A 33 6.37 -14.79 -31.93
CA LYS A 33 5.77 -13.45 -31.89
C LYS A 33 5.23 -13.16 -30.48
N TRP A 34 5.35 -11.90 -30.07
CA TRP A 34 4.80 -11.42 -28.78
C TRP A 34 3.33 -11.01 -28.88
N GLU A 35 2.87 -10.73 -30.09
CA GLU A 35 1.50 -10.33 -30.39
C GLU A 35 0.73 -11.49 -31.02
N PRO A 36 -0.58 -11.62 -30.75
CA PRO A 36 -1.39 -12.65 -31.34
C PRO A 36 -1.46 -12.47 -32.88
N PRO A 37 -1.34 -13.56 -33.67
CA PRO A 37 -1.50 -13.52 -35.12
C PRO A 37 -2.86 -12.94 -35.55
N PRO A 38 -2.97 -12.33 -36.76
CA PRO A 38 -4.16 -11.60 -37.20
C PRO A 38 -5.44 -12.46 -37.32
N ASP A 39 -5.33 -13.78 -37.49
CA ASP A 39 -6.45 -14.72 -37.60
C ASP A 39 -6.84 -15.37 -36.25
N THR A 40 -6.47 -14.75 -35.13
CA THR A 40 -6.73 -15.29 -33.79
C THR A 40 -8.12 -14.89 -33.29
N ASP A 41 -8.92 -15.87 -32.85
CA ASP A 41 -10.18 -15.60 -32.18
C ASP A 41 -9.89 -14.98 -30.81
N SER A 42 -10.09 -13.66 -30.74
CA SER A 42 -9.68 -12.83 -29.60
C SER A 42 -10.43 -13.17 -28.32
N GLU A 43 -11.66 -13.68 -28.41
CA GLU A 43 -12.49 -14.01 -27.24
C GLU A 43 -12.09 -15.36 -26.64
N THR A 44 -11.88 -16.37 -27.48
CA THR A 44 -11.41 -17.70 -27.04
C THR A 44 -9.97 -17.60 -26.51
N LEU A 45 -9.11 -16.80 -27.14
CA LEU A 45 -7.76 -16.56 -26.65
C LEU A 45 -7.76 -15.85 -25.28
N LYS A 46 -8.61 -14.85 -25.07
CA LYS A 46 -8.77 -14.19 -23.76
C LYS A 46 -9.22 -15.18 -22.68
N HIS A 47 -10.17 -16.06 -23.00
CA HIS A 47 -10.66 -17.06 -22.06
C HIS A 47 -9.57 -18.09 -21.72
N TYR A 48 -8.87 -18.58 -22.74
CA TYR A 48 -7.76 -19.53 -22.60
C TYR A 48 -6.58 -18.92 -21.81
N MET A 49 -6.19 -17.67 -22.12
CA MET A 49 -5.18 -16.95 -21.35
C MET A 49 -5.65 -16.71 -19.92
N GLY A 50 -6.91 -16.35 -19.69
CA GLY A 50 -7.53 -16.19 -18.37
C GLY A 50 -7.46 -17.46 -17.53
N GLN A 51 -7.74 -18.61 -18.13
CA GLN A 51 -7.87 -19.90 -17.44
C GLN A 51 -6.53 -20.60 -17.19
N TYR A 52 -5.55 -20.45 -18.09
CA TYR A 52 -4.31 -21.25 -18.05
C TYR A 52 -3.00 -20.45 -18.00
N HIS A 53 -3.02 -19.17 -18.38
CA HIS A 53 -1.79 -18.36 -18.50
C HIS A 53 -1.81 -17.07 -17.65
N THR A 54 -2.93 -16.73 -17.02
CA THR A 54 -3.05 -15.61 -16.08
C THR A 54 -2.69 -16.07 -14.66
N ALA A 55 -1.56 -16.76 -14.53
CA ALA A 55 -1.03 -17.15 -13.23
C ALA A 55 0.08 -16.20 -12.72
N ASN A 56 0.50 -15.18 -13.50
CA ASN A 56 1.54 -14.24 -13.03
C ASN A 56 1.46 -12.80 -13.59
N LEU A 57 0.40 -12.41 -14.29
CA LEU A 57 0.15 -11.00 -14.64
C LEU A 57 -1.23 -10.59 -14.15
N ARG A 58 -1.26 -9.93 -12.99
CA ARG A 58 -2.42 -9.34 -12.28
C ARG A 58 -3.17 -10.26 -11.30
N GLN A 59 -2.43 -10.78 -10.31
CA GLN A 59 -2.96 -10.92 -8.95
C GLN A 59 -2.34 -9.92 -7.95
N ASP A 60 -1.60 -8.92 -8.43
CA ASP A 60 -0.98 -7.87 -7.59
C ASP A 60 -1.78 -6.55 -7.62
N GLY A 61 -3.11 -6.60 -7.54
CA GLY A 61 -3.90 -5.37 -7.64
C GLY A 61 -5.33 -5.37 -7.13
N LEU A 62 -5.93 -6.52 -6.87
CA LEU A 62 -7.24 -6.63 -6.20
C LEU A 62 -7.29 -7.89 -5.35
N GLN A 63 -6.23 -8.13 -4.57
CA GLN A 63 -6.47 -8.85 -3.35
C GLN A 63 -7.27 -7.87 -2.49
N ASN A 64 -8.59 -8.07 -2.49
CA ASN A 64 -9.45 -7.71 -1.40
C ASN A 64 -8.97 -8.54 -0.19
N GLN A 65 -7.72 -8.31 0.25
CA GLN A 65 -7.31 -8.64 1.59
C GLN A 65 -8.22 -7.77 2.41
N SER A 66 -9.22 -8.40 3.02
CA SER A 66 -9.87 -7.87 4.20
C SER A 66 -8.82 -7.10 4.99
N LEU A 67 -8.87 -5.76 4.93
CA LEU A 67 -8.05 -4.90 5.79
C LEU A 67 -8.56 -5.00 7.24
N ASP A 68 -9.56 -5.84 7.49
CA ASP A 68 -10.07 -6.24 8.78
C ASP A 68 -8.92 -6.57 9.72
N GLY A 69 -8.71 -5.67 10.68
CA GLY A 69 -7.69 -5.80 11.72
C GLY A 69 -6.30 -5.30 11.35
N LYS A 70 -6.04 -4.84 10.11
CA LYS A 70 -4.76 -4.22 9.74
C LYS A 70 -4.78 -2.72 9.98
N ILE A 71 -3.65 -2.18 10.42
CA ILE A 71 -3.44 -0.74 10.61
C ILE A 71 -2.31 -0.26 9.71
N ARG A 72 -2.35 1.02 9.34
CA ARG A 72 -1.24 1.67 8.64
C ARG A 72 -0.61 2.68 9.58
N CYS A 73 0.71 2.60 9.73
CA CYS A 73 1.47 3.55 10.53
C CYS A 73 2.66 4.08 9.75
N ALA A 74 3.05 5.29 10.08
CA ALA A 74 4.37 5.83 9.77
C ALA A 74 5.20 5.86 11.06
N HIS A 75 6.53 5.82 10.92
CA HIS A 75 7.41 5.94 12.07
C HIS A 75 8.65 6.78 11.78
N LEU A 76 9.25 7.27 12.86
CA LEU A 76 10.59 7.83 12.87
C LEU A 76 11.43 6.98 13.82
N LEU A 77 12.44 6.30 13.29
CA LEU A 77 13.40 5.50 14.05
C LEU A 77 14.71 6.26 14.23
N VAL A 78 15.19 6.36 15.48
CA VAL A 78 16.54 6.79 15.84
C VAL A 78 17.27 5.61 16.48
N LYS A 79 18.40 5.22 15.89
CA LYS A 79 19.23 4.14 16.42
C LYS A 79 20.28 4.66 17.40
N HIS A 80 20.79 3.76 18.22
CA HIS A 80 21.93 3.95 19.14
C HIS A 80 22.89 2.76 19.04
N ARG A 81 24.04 2.86 19.72
CA ARG A 81 25.09 1.83 19.72
C ARG A 81 24.59 0.43 20.14
N ASP A 82 23.59 0.35 21.01
CA ASP A 82 23.04 -0.92 21.53
C ASP A 82 21.85 -1.44 20.70
N SER A 83 21.48 -0.75 19.61
CA SER A 83 20.48 -1.25 18.68
C SER A 83 20.98 -2.51 17.97
N ARG A 84 20.09 -3.48 17.67
CA ARG A 84 20.40 -4.75 17.01
C ARG A 84 21.28 -4.62 15.75
N ARG A 85 21.13 -3.53 15.01
CA ARG A 85 21.96 -3.19 13.85
C ARG A 85 22.31 -1.69 13.89
N PRO A 86 23.45 -1.30 14.49
CA PRO A 86 23.84 0.09 14.71
C PRO A 86 24.45 0.70 13.43
N SER A 87 23.72 0.59 12.32
CA SER A 87 24.05 1.18 11.03
C SER A 87 22.76 1.53 10.28
N SER A 88 22.79 2.61 9.52
CA SER A 88 21.67 3.08 8.70
C SER A 88 22.16 3.55 7.33
N TRP A 89 21.22 4.02 6.51
CA TRP A 89 21.56 4.67 5.24
C TRP A 89 22.17 6.07 5.45
N ARG A 90 22.01 6.66 6.64
CA ARG A 90 22.56 7.98 7.01
C ARG A 90 23.98 7.85 7.55
N GLU A 91 24.20 6.82 8.36
CA GLU A 91 25.44 6.64 9.10
C GLU A 91 25.86 5.17 9.09
N ALA A 92 27.07 4.90 8.60
CA ALA A 92 27.58 3.53 8.45
C ALA A 92 27.79 2.83 9.80
N GLN A 93 28.15 3.59 10.84
CA GLN A 93 28.37 3.09 12.20
C GLN A 93 27.86 4.10 13.22
N ILE A 94 26.81 3.73 13.95
CA ILE A 94 26.13 4.60 14.90
C ILE A 94 26.75 4.39 16.29
N THR A 95 27.37 5.43 16.84
CA THR A 95 28.10 5.38 18.13
C THR A 95 27.41 6.10 19.28
N ARG A 96 26.36 6.88 18.99
CA ARG A 96 25.60 7.64 19.99
C ARG A 96 25.00 6.75 21.08
N SER A 97 24.88 7.29 22.29
CA SER A 97 24.30 6.57 23.41
C SER A 97 22.78 6.41 23.27
N LYS A 98 22.20 5.53 24.08
CA LYS A 98 20.75 5.36 24.13
C LYS A 98 20.06 6.61 24.68
N GLU A 99 20.70 7.29 25.63
CA GLU A 99 20.24 8.53 26.23
C GLU A 99 20.23 9.66 25.18
N ASP A 100 21.32 9.83 24.42
CA ASP A 100 21.37 10.83 23.34
C ASP A 100 20.28 10.56 22.29
N ALA A 101 20.10 9.31 21.90
CA ALA A 101 19.04 8.93 20.96
C ALA A 101 17.64 9.25 21.52
N ARG A 102 17.45 9.14 22.84
CA ARG A 102 16.20 9.49 23.53
C ARG A 102 15.95 10.98 23.52
N GLU A 103 16.98 11.81 23.71
CA GLU A 103 16.86 13.26 23.62
C GLU A 103 16.53 13.70 22.19
N ILE A 104 17.21 13.13 21.19
CA ILE A 104 16.97 13.42 19.77
C ILE A 104 15.53 13.09 19.39
N VAL A 105 15.08 11.86 19.70
CA VAL A 105 13.73 11.43 19.34
C VAL A 105 12.64 12.18 20.12
N SER A 106 12.91 12.55 21.38
CA SER A 106 12.02 13.39 22.18
C SER A 106 11.88 14.80 21.59
N SER A 107 12.99 15.40 21.12
CA SER A 107 12.94 16.68 20.42
C SER A 107 12.11 16.60 19.13
N HIS A 108 12.24 15.50 18.37
CA HIS A 108 11.42 15.27 17.19
C HIS A 108 9.94 15.11 17.54
N GLU A 109 9.63 14.32 18.56
CA GLU A 109 8.26 14.14 19.05
C GLU A 109 7.59 15.48 19.41
N GLN A 110 8.31 16.37 20.11
CA GLN A 110 7.79 17.69 20.48
C GLN A 110 7.54 18.58 19.26
N LYS A 111 8.41 18.53 18.25
CA LYS A 111 8.23 19.27 16.99
C LYS A 111 7.00 18.79 16.22
N ILE A 112 6.75 17.47 16.24
CA ILE A 112 5.59 16.89 15.58
C ILE A 112 4.31 17.25 16.34
N ARG A 113 4.32 17.11 17.68
CA ARG A 113 3.16 17.42 18.52
C ARG A 113 2.79 18.89 18.54
N SER A 114 3.78 19.79 18.46
CA SER A 114 3.52 21.23 18.32
C SER A 114 3.02 21.63 16.94
N GLY A 115 3.03 20.71 15.96
CA GLY A 115 2.62 20.98 14.58
C GLY A 115 3.65 21.78 13.78
N ALA A 116 4.87 21.97 14.30
CA ALA A 116 5.93 22.69 13.61
C ALA A 116 6.40 21.96 12.34
N THR A 117 6.27 20.63 12.29
CA THR A 117 6.66 19.79 11.16
C THR A 117 5.91 18.46 11.22
N SER A 118 5.66 17.82 10.07
CA SER A 118 5.05 16.48 10.04
C SER A 118 6.07 15.37 10.31
N LEU A 119 5.62 14.24 10.89
CA LEU A 119 6.48 13.06 11.08
C LEU A 119 7.12 12.63 9.76
N GLY A 120 6.36 12.67 8.67
CA GLY A 120 6.85 12.27 7.36
C GLY A 120 7.97 13.14 6.80
N GLU A 121 8.03 14.42 7.15
CA GLU A 121 9.14 15.31 6.76
C GLU A 121 10.40 15.00 7.56
N LEU A 122 10.27 14.89 8.89
CA LEU A 122 11.41 14.52 9.74
C LEU A 122 11.93 13.13 9.43
N ALA A 123 11.05 12.17 9.09
CA ALA A 123 11.45 10.82 8.80
C ALA A 123 12.36 10.73 7.56
N VAL A 124 12.19 11.62 6.58
CA VAL A 124 13.03 11.64 5.36
C VAL A 124 14.48 11.98 5.70
N THR A 125 14.71 12.92 6.62
CA THR A 125 16.07 13.43 6.90
C THR A 125 16.69 12.80 8.13
N GLU A 126 15.88 12.46 9.14
CA GLU A 126 16.35 12.03 10.47
C GLU A 126 16.19 10.55 10.75
N SER A 127 15.32 9.82 10.03
CA SER A 127 15.09 8.41 10.37
C SER A 127 16.22 7.50 9.88
N ASP A 128 16.68 6.64 10.78
CA ASP A 128 17.64 5.56 10.51
C ASP A 128 17.00 4.31 9.84
N CYS A 129 15.70 4.35 9.54
CA CYS A 129 14.99 3.30 8.81
C CYS A 129 14.98 3.55 7.30
N SER A 130 14.94 2.49 6.49
CA SER A 130 14.78 2.60 5.04
C SER A 130 13.42 3.16 4.61
N SER A 131 12.41 3.11 5.51
CA SER A 131 11.10 3.74 5.33
C SER A 131 11.18 5.26 5.20
N ALA A 132 12.31 5.90 5.54
CA ALA A 132 12.59 7.31 5.29
C ALA A 132 12.26 7.74 3.84
N ARG A 133 12.56 6.87 2.85
CA ARG A 133 12.25 7.12 1.42
C ARG A 133 10.75 7.21 1.13
N LYS A 134 9.91 6.66 2.00
CA LYS A 134 8.46 6.70 1.95
C LYS A 134 7.89 7.60 3.05
N ARG A 135 8.65 8.60 3.49
CA ARG A 135 8.23 9.52 4.57
C ARG A 135 7.86 8.77 5.87
N GLY A 136 8.59 7.71 6.18
CA GLY A 136 8.36 6.88 7.37
C GLY A 136 7.23 5.85 7.26
N ASP A 137 6.49 5.81 6.15
CA ASP A 137 5.35 4.90 5.96
C ASP A 137 5.80 3.43 5.89
N LEU A 138 5.22 2.61 6.79
CA LEU A 138 5.44 1.16 6.84
C LEU A 138 4.39 0.38 6.05
N GLY A 139 3.35 1.05 5.55
CA GLY A 139 2.21 0.39 4.92
C GLY A 139 1.28 -0.26 5.94
N PHE A 140 0.40 -1.15 5.46
CA PHE A 140 -0.54 -1.87 6.30
C PHE A 140 0.10 -3.12 6.90
N PHE A 141 -0.03 -3.29 8.21
CA PHE A 141 0.42 -4.47 8.94
C PHE A 141 -0.64 -4.94 9.95
N GLY A 142 -0.63 -6.23 10.25
CA GLY A 142 -1.46 -6.89 11.24
C GLY A 142 -0.67 -7.25 12.50
N LYS A 143 -1.30 -8.02 13.38
CA LYS A 143 -0.64 -8.58 14.58
C LYS A 143 0.35 -9.68 14.19
N GLY A 144 1.52 -9.69 14.81
CA GLY A 144 2.62 -10.62 14.55
C GLY A 144 3.61 -10.17 13.47
N ASP A 145 3.33 -9.07 12.76
CA ASP A 145 4.19 -8.58 11.67
C ASP A 145 5.35 -7.70 12.17
N MET A 146 5.21 -7.11 13.36
CA MET A 146 6.16 -6.14 13.94
C MET A 146 6.72 -6.62 15.28
N GLN A 147 7.74 -5.93 15.78
CA GLN A 147 8.22 -6.14 17.16
C GLN A 147 7.11 -5.84 18.16
N LYS A 148 7.02 -6.65 19.22
CA LYS A 148 5.91 -6.63 20.18
C LYS A 148 5.64 -5.24 20.74
N GLU A 149 6.68 -4.53 21.16
CA GLU A 149 6.60 -3.20 21.75
C GLU A 149 6.08 -2.16 20.74
N PHE A 150 6.50 -2.28 19.48
CA PHE A 150 6.04 -1.43 18.38
C PHE A 150 4.58 -1.70 18.03
N GLU A 151 4.20 -2.98 18.00
CA GLU A 151 2.85 -3.43 17.71
C GLU A 151 1.86 -2.94 18.77
N GLU A 152 2.13 -3.23 20.04
CA GLU A 152 1.26 -2.85 21.17
C GLU A 152 1.01 -1.34 21.18
N ALA A 153 2.06 -0.54 20.96
CA ALA A 153 1.93 0.90 20.85
C ALA A 153 1.11 1.32 19.61
N SER A 154 1.38 0.75 18.44
CA SER A 154 0.70 1.11 17.18
C SER A 154 -0.80 0.80 17.22
N PHE A 155 -1.19 -0.34 17.78
CA PHE A 155 -2.58 -0.76 17.88
C PHE A 155 -3.36 0.00 18.97
N ALA A 156 -2.66 0.51 20.00
CA ALA A 156 -3.27 1.35 21.03
C ALA A 156 -3.63 2.76 20.54
N LEU A 157 -2.93 3.28 19.52
CA LEU A 157 -3.19 4.60 18.94
C LEU A 157 -4.51 4.67 18.18
N LYS A 158 -5.18 5.81 18.23
CA LYS A 158 -6.30 6.13 17.33
C LYS A 158 -5.77 6.61 15.97
N PRO A 159 -6.57 6.51 14.89
CA PRO A 159 -6.18 7.10 13.60
C PRO A 159 -5.89 8.60 13.73
N GLY A 160 -4.73 9.03 13.23
CA GLY A 160 -4.21 10.39 13.34
C GLY A 160 -3.41 10.67 14.60
N GLU A 161 -3.31 9.72 15.53
CA GLU A 161 -2.60 9.90 16.80
C GLU A 161 -1.12 9.54 16.69
N ILE A 162 -0.30 10.23 17.51
CA ILE A 162 1.15 10.06 17.60
C ILE A 162 1.50 9.46 18.97
N SER A 163 2.30 8.39 18.97
CA SER A 163 2.78 7.75 20.18
C SER A 163 3.77 8.61 20.96
N GLN A 164 3.95 8.23 22.21
CA GLN A 164 5.16 8.54 22.96
C GLN A 164 6.36 7.78 22.36
N VAL A 165 7.57 8.07 22.86
CA VAL A 165 8.79 7.38 22.45
C VAL A 165 8.71 5.91 22.86
N ILE A 166 8.77 5.00 21.89
CA ILE A 166 8.74 3.55 22.07
C ILE A 166 10.13 2.98 21.85
N GLU A 167 10.58 2.16 22.79
CA GLU A 167 11.85 1.46 22.66
C GLU A 167 11.64 0.05 22.12
N THR A 168 12.47 -0.35 21.16
CA THR A 168 12.52 -1.71 20.63
C THR A 168 13.97 -2.16 20.48
N ALA A 169 14.20 -3.43 20.14
CA ALA A 169 15.55 -3.90 19.83
C ALA A 169 16.18 -3.20 18.61
N SER A 170 15.39 -2.52 17.79
CA SER A 170 15.90 -1.74 16.65
C SER A 170 16.33 -0.32 17.01
N GLY A 171 15.95 0.21 18.18
CA GLY A 171 16.20 1.58 18.61
C GLY A 171 14.93 2.24 19.16
N LEU A 172 14.89 3.57 19.10
CA LEU A 172 13.79 4.38 19.62
C LEU A 172 12.90 4.88 18.49
N HIS A 173 11.60 4.81 18.69
CA HIS A 173 10.59 5.07 17.68
C HIS A 173 9.57 6.11 18.16
N VAL A 174 9.15 6.97 17.23
CA VAL A 174 7.88 7.70 17.31
C VAL A 174 6.99 7.17 16.21
N ILE A 175 5.73 6.86 16.54
CA ILE A 175 4.79 6.18 15.66
C ILE A 175 3.60 7.11 15.44
N GLU A 176 3.16 7.24 14.20
CA GLU A 176 1.91 7.91 13.86
C GLU A 176 1.00 6.88 13.18
N ARG A 177 -0.21 6.70 13.71
CA ARG A 177 -1.22 5.85 13.04
C ARG A 177 -1.89 6.67 11.95
N CYS A 178 -1.69 6.30 10.69
CA CYS A 178 -2.25 7.04 9.57
C CYS A 178 -3.78 6.94 9.54
N VAL A 179 -4.46 8.03 9.18
CA VAL A 179 -5.89 8.01 8.90
C VAL A 179 -6.13 7.33 7.56
N CYS A 180 -6.59 6.08 7.59
CA CYS A 180 -7.06 5.40 6.39
C CYS A 180 -8.42 5.98 6.00
N HIS A 181 -8.42 6.92 5.05
CA HIS A 181 -9.62 7.26 4.30
C HIS A 181 -9.93 6.10 3.34
N LEU A 182 -10.46 5.01 3.89
CA LEU A 182 -11.23 4.08 3.08
C LEU A 182 -12.34 4.93 2.46
N ARG A 183 -12.24 5.21 1.15
CA ARG A 183 -13.38 5.67 0.36
C ARG A 183 -14.46 4.61 0.58
N GLN A 184 -15.39 4.87 1.49
CA GLN A 184 -16.61 4.10 1.58
C GLN A 184 -17.25 4.21 0.20
N ARG A 185 -17.17 3.14 -0.60
CA ARG A 185 -18.08 2.98 -1.73
C ARG A 185 -19.41 2.65 -1.09
N ASP A 186 -20.17 3.67 -0.71
CA ASP A 186 -21.57 3.53 -0.31
C ASP A 186 -22.38 3.12 -1.54
N GLY A 187 -22.37 1.81 -1.81
CA GLY A 187 -23.39 1.16 -2.60
C GLY A 187 -24.67 1.06 -1.77
N ALA A 188 -25.73 1.66 -2.30
CA ALA A 188 -27.14 1.48 -1.92
C ALA A 188 -27.63 2.17 -0.63
N ARG A 189 -28.29 3.32 -0.79
CA ARG A 189 -29.76 3.50 -0.59
C ARG A 189 -30.10 4.99 -0.50
N LYS A 190 -30.76 5.52 -1.52
CA LYS A 190 -31.84 6.51 -1.33
C LYS A 190 -32.91 6.29 -2.41
N ALA A 191 -33.85 5.41 -2.09
CA ALA A 191 -35.18 5.45 -2.65
C ALA A 191 -36.14 5.86 -1.53
N GLN A 192 -36.93 6.90 -1.80
CA GLN A 192 -38.20 7.31 -1.15
C GLN A 192 -38.08 7.79 0.32
N ALA A 193 -38.81 8.79 0.81
CA ALA A 193 -39.88 9.65 0.31
C ALA A 193 -39.91 10.93 1.17
N LEU A 194 -40.46 12.02 0.65
CA LEU A 194 -41.47 12.82 1.38
C LEU A 194 -42.11 13.81 0.40
N SER A 195 -43.35 13.47 0.09
CA SER A 195 -44.36 14.29 -0.55
C SER A 195 -44.79 15.45 0.34
N LEU A 196 -45.40 16.47 -0.31
CA LEU A 196 -46.28 17.51 0.23
C LEU A 196 -45.60 18.76 0.81
N SER A 197 -45.60 19.86 0.06
CA SER A 197 -46.64 20.89 0.22
C SER A 197 -46.34 22.11 -0.64
N THR A 198 -47.25 22.41 -1.56
CA THR A 198 -47.38 23.65 -2.30
C THR A 198 -47.63 24.82 -1.32
N PRO A 199 -46.99 25.98 -1.49
CA PRO A 199 -47.59 27.24 -1.05
C PRO A 199 -48.06 28.02 -2.28
N MET A 200 -49.39 28.17 -2.36
CA MET A 200 -50.05 29.24 -3.09
C MET A 200 -49.54 30.58 -2.56
N LEU A 201 -48.93 31.41 -3.40
CA LEU A 201 -48.82 32.85 -3.13
C LEU A 201 -49.67 33.62 -4.14
N ARG A 202 -50.82 34.11 -3.66
CA ARG A 202 -51.55 35.25 -4.23
C ARG A 202 -51.14 36.51 -3.46
N ASN A 203 -50.58 37.48 -4.20
CA ASN A 203 -50.89 38.92 -4.27
C ASN A 203 -50.93 39.80 -2.99
N PRO A 204 -51.00 41.15 -3.07
CA PRO A 204 -50.84 42.10 -4.20
C PRO A 204 -49.97 43.37 -3.86
N ALA A 205 -49.97 44.33 -4.81
CA ALA A 205 -49.53 45.76 -4.76
C ALA A 205 -48.12 46.06 -5.30
N GLY A 206 -47.89 47.03 -6.19
CA GLY A 206 -48.74 48.06 -6.80
C GLY A 206 -47.92 48.93 -7.76
N MET A 207 -48.64 49.88 -8.40
CA MET A 207 -48.26 50.89 -9.40
C MET A 207 -48.42 50.48 -10.87
#